data_AF-A0A535DXF2-F1
#
_entry.id   AF-A0A535DXF2-F1
#
_cell.length_a   1.000
_cell.length_b   1.000
_cell.length_c   1.000
_cell.angle_alpha   90.00
_cell.angle_beta   90.00
_cell.angle_gamma   90.00
#
_symmetry.space_group_name_H-M   'P 1'
#
loop_
_entity.id
_entity.type
_entity.pdbx_description
1 polymer ?
#
loop_
_entity_poly.entity_id
_entity_poly.type
_entity_poly.pdbx_seq_one_letter_code
_entity_poly.pdbx_strand_id
1 'polypeptide(L)'
;MIEASIPRTPAALGIEGFDAFRPAQIAALERIAASEARVVMVQAPTGSGKSLIARAAGAVLGMQATYCSTTKQLQAQFCRDFPDAVELRGRANYATSNGPFPAVTCDDCDWREGRGCSWCESREGCPYRVQKQKAVEAPFAVLNTAYFLAEANTAGGFSDEERLLVLDEADALEAQLLDAVCVRLTEQHLQRLRLAGPRLTDQPEDEDWTSWAGQAAAAVRLEAKQLEREAGALRGAGGERYTRAQRRARGWRALA
;
A
#
# COMPACT_ATOMS: atom_id res chain seq x y z
N MET A 1 -21.59 -33.55 -2.82
CA MET A 1 -21.08 -32.20 -3.05
C MET A 1 -22.29 -31.30 -3.21
N ILE A 2 -22.53 -30.39 -2.28
CA ILE A 2 -23.63 -29.45 -2.40
C ILE A 2 -23.15 -28.41 -3.40
N GLU A 3 -23.65 -28.44 -4.64
CA GLU A 3 -23.64 -27.28 -5.52
C GLU A 3 -24.49 -26.21 -4.82
N ALA A 4 -23.89 -25.46 -3.90
CA ALA A 4 -24.51 -24.27 -3.38
C ALA A 4 -24.61 -23.31 -4.57
N SER A 5 -25.81 -23.17 -5.12
CA SER A 5 -26.03 -22.29 -6.25
C SER A 5 -25.61 -20.88 -5.82
N ILE A 6 -24.69 -20.28 -6.58
CA ILE A 6 -24.21 -18.93 -6.28
C ILE A 6 -25.42 -17.99 -6.29
N PRO A 7 -25.56 -17.13 -5.25
CA PRO A 7 -26.61 -16.13 -5.24
C PRO A 7 -26.64 -15.34 -6.55
N ARG A 8 -27.80 -15.33 -7.20
CA ARG A 8 -27.96 -14.83 -8.58
C ARG A 8 -28.08 -13.30 -8.67
N THR A 9 -28.11 -12.60 -7.54
CA THR A 9 -28.24 -11.13 -7.48
C THR A 9 -27.19 -10.51 -6.56
N PRO A 10 -26.71 -9.29 -6.87
CA PRO A 10 -25.79 -8.56 -6.00
C PRO A 10 -26.36 -8.35 -4.58
N ALA A 11 -27.64 -8.02 -4.48
CA ALA A 11 -28.31 -7.82 -3.19
C ALA A 11 -28.28 -9.06 -2.28
N ALA A 12 -28.35 -10.28 -2.85
CA ALA A 12 -28.25 -11.51 -2.07
C ALA A 12 -26.83 -11.76 -1.51
N LEU A 13 -25.82 -11.03 -2.00
CA LEU A 13 -24.46 -11.00 -1.45
C LEU A 13 -24.21 -9.75 -0.58
N GLY A 14 -25.25 -8.99 -0.24
CA GLY A 14 -25.12 -7.73 0.50
C GLY A 14 -24.47 -6.60 -0.29
N ILE A 15 -24.54 -6.65 -1.63
CA ILE A 15 -23.98 -5.62 -2.51
C ILE A 15 -25.13 -4.74 -3.01
N GLU A 16 -25.13 -3.48 -2.62
CA GLU A 16 -26.13 -2.48 -3.00
C GLU A 16 -25.73 -1.75 -4.30
N GLY A 17 -26.70 -1.08 -4.94
CA GLY A 17 -26.45 -0.24 -6.13
C GLY A 17 -26.43 -0.98 -7.48
N PHE A 18 -26.71 -2.29 -7.49
CA PHE A 18 -26.74 -3.11 -8.71
C PHE A 18 -27.98 -4.02 -8.75
N ASP A 19 -28.76 -3.94 -9.83
CA ASP A 19 -30.02 -4.69 -9.97
C ASP A 19 -29.79 -6.20 -10.20
N ALA A 20 -28.82 -6.55 -11.05
CA ALA A 20 -28.55 -7.92 -11.46
C ALA A 20 -27.11 -8.12 -11.92
N PHE A 21 -26.61 -9.36 -11.76
CA PHE A 21 -25.38 -9.78 -12.43
C PHE A 21 -25.63 -10.02 -13.91
N ARG A 22 -24.68 -9.61 -14.75
CA ARG A 22 -24.64 -10.00 -16.17
C ARG A 22 -24.28 -11.49 -16.29
N PRO A 23 -24.71 -12.20 -17.34
CA PRO A 23 -24.39 -13.62 -17.52
C PRO A 23 -22.90 -13.95 -17.43
N ALA A 24 -22.04 -13.09 -18.01
CA ALA A 24 -20.59 -13.25 -17.93
C ALA A 24 -20.03 -13.09 -16.50
N GLN A 25 -20.65 -12.25 -15.66
CA GLN A 25 -20.25 -12.08 -14.27
C GLN A 25 -20.62 -13.31 -13.44
N ILE A 26 -21.82 -13.86 -13.66
CA ILE A 26 -22.26 -15.11 -13.02
C ILE A 26 -21.31 -16.25 -13.41
N ALA A 27 -21.03 -16.42 -14.70
CA ALA A 27 -20.12 -17.46 -15.17
C ALA A 27 -18.69 -17.30 -14.61
N ALA A 28 -18.22 -16.06 -14.43
CA ALA A 28 -16.93 -15.80 -13.79
C ALA A 28 -16.95 -16.18 -12.31
N LEU A 29 -18.00 -15.82 -11.57
CA LEU A 29 -18.15 -16.17 -10.15
C LEU A 29 -18.30 -17.68 -9.94
N GLU A 30 -19.04 -18.38 -10.80
CA GLU A 30 -19.15 -19.85 -10.82
C GLU A 30 -17.79 -20.52 -11.01
N ARG A 31 -16.97 -20.01 -11.94
CA ARG A 31 -15.60 -20.53 -12.16
C ARG A 31 -14.66 -20.22 -11.00
N ILE A 32 -14.77 -19.04 -10.39
CA ILE A 32 -13.97 -18.67 -9.22
C ILE A 32 -14.31 -19.61 -8.04
N ALA A 33 -15.59 -19.82 -7.76
CA ALA A 33 -16.04 -20.66 -6.64
C ALA A 33 -15.69 -22.14 -6.81
N ALA A 34 -15.69 -22.63 -8.05
CA ALA A 34 -15.36 -24.03 -8.36
C ALA A 34 -13.86 -24.29 -8.50
N SER A 35 -13.02 -23.25 -8.49
CA SER A 35 -11.58 -23.37 -8.71
C SER A 35 -10.85 -23.73 -7.41
N GLU A 36 -10.02 -24.77 -7.45
CA GLU A 36 -9.06 -25.09 -6.38
C GLU A 36 -7.69 -24.40 -6.57
N ALA A 37 -7.51 -23.65 -7.65
CA ALA A 37 -6.26 -22.95 -7.93
C ALA A 37 -6.02 -21.80 -6.94
N ARG A 38 -4.78 -21.66 -6.47
CA ARG A 38 -4.36 -20.54 -5.61
C ARG A 38 -4.46 -19.17 -6.30
N VAL A 39 -4.37 -19.15 -7.62
CA VAL A 39 -4.42 -17.93 -8.44
C VAL A 39 -5.38 -18.14 -9.59
N VAL A 40 -6.34 -17.23 -9.75
CA VAL A 40 -7.31 -17.22 -10.84
C VAL A 40 -7.15 -15.94 -11.63
N MET A 41 -6.89 -16.06 -12.93
CA MET A 41 -6.77 -14.91 -13.83
C MET A 41 -8.08 -14.66 -14.56
N VAL A 42 -8.67 -13.48 -14.35
CA VAL A 42 -9.92 -13.07 -15.00
C VAL A 42 -9.63 -12.05 -16.08
N GLN A 43 -9.70 -12.47 -17.34
CA GLN A 43 -9.58 -11.58 -18.48
C GLN A 43 -10.97 -11.10 -18.93
N ALA A 44 -11.24 -9.80 -18.79
CA ALA A 44 -12.48 -9.20 -19.25
C ALA A 44 -12.26 -7.75 -19.73
N PRO A 45 -12.93 -7.31 -20.80
CA PRO A 45 -12.78 -5.96 -21.34
C PRO A 45 -13.19 -4.89 -20.31
N THR A 46 -12.76 -3.65 -20.52
CA THR A 46 -13.25 -2.51 -19.73
C THR A 46 -14.78 -2.38 -19.88
N GLY A 47 -15.46 -1.91 -18.83
CA GLY A 47 -16.93 -1.81 -18.83
C GLY A 47 -17.70 -3.14 -18.69
N SER A 48 -17.01 -4.28 -18.58
CA SER A 48 -17.63 -5.59 -18.28
C SER A 48 -18.10 -5.73 -16.83
N GLY A 49 -17.74 -4.78 -15.95
CA GLY A 49 -18.07 -4.80 -14.52
C GLY A 49 -17.14 -5.69 -13.71
N LYS A 50 -15.84 -5.70 -14.02
CA LYS A 50 -14.79 -6.41 -13.25
C LYS A 50 -14.83 -6.06 -11.77
N SER A 51 -15.07 -4.80 -11.42
CA SER A 51 -15.16 -4.34 -10.04
C SER A 51 -16.28 -5.04 -9.27
N LEU A 52 -17.42 -5.33 -9.92
CA LEU A 52 -18.51 -6.08 -9.31
C LEU A 52 -18.17 -7.56 -9.13
N ILE A 53 -17.43 -8.16 -10.07
CA ILE A 53 -16.88 -9.53 -9.91
C ILE A 53 -15.91 -9.57 -8.73
N ALA A 54 -14.98 -8.59 -8.65
CA ALA A 54 -14.03 -8.45 -7.56
C ALA A 54 -14.72 -8.34 -6.19
N ARG A 55 -15.73 -7.47 -6.08
CA ARG A 55 -16.50 -7.31 -4.84
C ARG A 55 -17.28 -8.57 -4.46
N ALA A 56 -17.90 -9.23 -5.45
CA ALA A 56 -18.71 -10.43 -5.22
C ALA A 56 -17.87 -11.68 -4.91
N ALA A 57 -16.65 -11.80 -5.45
CA ALA A 57 -15.80 -12.97 -5.27
C ALA A 57 -15.54 -13.28 -3.77
N GLY A 58 -15.21 -12.27 -2.96
CA GLY A 58 -15.02 -12.47 -1.52
C GLY A 58 -16.28 -13.01 -0.82
N ALA A 59 -17.45 -12.45 -1.15
CA ALA A 59 -18.73 -12.89 -0.59
C ALA A 59 -19.09 -14.32 -1.02
N VAL A 60 -18.86 -14.68 -2.30
CA VAL A 60 -19.11 -16.02 -2.83
C VAL A 60 -18.21 -17.06 -2.19
N LEU A 61 -16.94 -16.73 -1.97
CA LEU A 61 -15.97 -17.61 -1.33
C LEU A 61 -16.11 -17.66 0.20
N GLY A 62 -16.94 -16.78 0.79
CA GLY A 62 -17.05 -16.66 2.25
C GLY A 62 -15.78 -16.12 2.90
N MET A 63 -14.96 -15.37 2.15
CA MET A 63 -13.65 -14.86 2.59
C MET A 63 -13.71 -13.34 2.79
N GLN A 64 -12.94 -12.83 3.74
CA GLN A 64 -12.56 -11.43 3.70
C GLN A 64 -11.74 -11.15 2.44
N ALA A 65 -11.84 -9.95 1.89
CA ALA A 65 -11.11 -9.59 0.69
C ALA A 65 -10.34 -8.26 0.82
N THR A 66 -9.25 -8.18 0.09
CA THR A 66 -8.47 -6.97 -0.16
C THR A 66 -8.44 -6.71 -1.65
N TYR A 67 -9.06 -5.61 -2.08
CA TYR A 67 -8.96 -5.14 -3.45
C TYR A 67 -7.82 -4.13 -3.56
N CYS A 68 -6.91 -4.37 -4.50
CA CYS A 68 -5.81 -3.47 -4.84
C CYS A 68 -6.05 -2.87 -6.21
N SER A 69 -6.06 -1.54 -6.24
CA SER A 69 -6.09 -0.75 -7.47
C SER A 69 -4.72 -0.17 -7.78
N THR A 70 -4.41 0.01 -9.06
CA THR A 70 -3.14 0.58 -9.49
C THR A 70 -3.04 2.08 -9.28
N THR A 71 -4.18 2.79 -9.33
CA THR A 71 -4.23 4.26 -9.22
C THR A 71 -5.20 4.72 -8.13
N LYS A 72 -4.95 5.89 -7.55
CA LYS A 72 -5.84 6.50 -6.55
C LYS A 72 -7.22 6.84 -7.13
N GLN A 73 -7.28 7.14 -8.43
CA GLN A 73 -8.52 7.45 -9.14
C GLN A 73 -9.42 6.21 -9.23
N LEU A 74 -8.85 5.07 -9.62
CA LEU A 74 -9.57 3.79 -9.63
C LEU A 74 -9.95 3.35 -8.22
N GLN A 75 -9.06 3.53 -7.23
CA GLN A 75 -9.37 3.31 -5.81
C GLN A 75 -10.61 4.08 -5.38
N ALA A 76 -10.62 5.39 -5.66
CA ALA A 76 -11.73 6.27 -5.31
C ALA A 76 -13.01 5.94 -6.09
N GLN A 77 -12.90 5.49 -7.34
CA GLN A 77 -14.05 5.01 -8.12
C GLN A 77 -14.66 3.77 -7.48
N PHE A 78 -13.84 2.78 -7.14
CA PHE A 78 -14.29 1.56 -6.48
C PHE A 78 -15.02 1.88 -5.17
N CYS A 79 -14.46 2.74 -4.31
CA CYS A 79 -15.12 3.11 -3.04
C CYS A 79 -16.42 3.91 -3.23
N ARG A 80 -16.63 4.59 -4.37
CA ARG A 80 -17.92 5.21 -4.70
C ARG A 80 -18.96 4.18 -5.11
N ASP A 81 -18.54 3.17 -5.87
CA ASP A 81 -19.40 2.09 -6.36
C ASP A 81 -19.76 1.09 -5.24
N PHE A 82 -18.90 0.94 -4.23
CA PHE A 82 -19.07 0.03 -3.10
C PHE A 82 -18.86 0.76 -1.76
N PRO A 83 -19.86 1.49 -1.25
CA PRO A 83 -19.75 2.32 -0.04
C PRO A 83 -19.48 1.53 1.25
N ASP A 84 -19.73 0.22 1.23
CA ASP A 84 -19.45 -0.72 2.31
C ASP A 84 -17.96 -1.10 2.41
N ALA A 85 -17.17 -0.83 1.36
CA ALA A 85 -15.75 -1.09 1.34
C ALA A 85 -14.96 -0.12 2.21
N VAL A 86 -14.00 -0.63 2.99
CA VAL A 86 -13.17 0.21 3.86
C VAL A 86 -11.88 0.61 3.15
N GLU A 87 -11.79 1.88 2.77
CA GLU A 87 -10.60 2.43 2.13
C GLU A 87 -9.43 2.60 3.11
N LEU A 88 -8.23 2.18 2.68
CA LEU A 88 -6.98 2.47 3.37
C LEU A 88 -5.95 3.07 2.41
N ARG A 89 -5.33 4.17 2.85
CA ARG A 89 -4.26 4.85 2.12
C ARG A 89 -2.98 4.89 2.96
N GLY A 90 -1.89 5.37 2.36
CA GLY A 90 -0.64 5.65 3.07
C GLY A 90 -0.81 6.73 4.14
N ARG A 91 0.05 6.71 5.17
CA ARG A 91 -0.02 7.57 6.37
C ARG A 91 -0.08 9.07 6.07
N ALA A 92 0.50 9.51 4.96
CA ALA A 92 0.49 10.90 4.50
C ALA A 92 -0.92 11.43 4.16
N ASN A 93 -1.91 10.55 4.03
CA ASN A 93 -3.30 10.92 3.72
C ASN A 93 -4.16 11.11 4.98
N TYR A 94 -3.59 11.01 6.18
CA TYR A 94 -4.33 11.10 7.44
C TYR A 94 -3.78 12.24 8.29
N ALA A 95 -4.69 13.06 8.83
CA ALA A 95 -4.37 14.03 9.87
C ALA A 95 -3.85 13.31 11.13
N THR A 96 -3.06 14.02 11.93
CA THR A 96 -2.71 13.59 13.29
C THR A 96 -3.75 14.11 14.28
N SER A 97 -3.67 13.73 15.55
CA SER A 97 -4.62 14.23 16.55
C SER A 97 -4.48 15.74 16.75
N ASN A 98 -3.23 16.24 16.79
CA ASN A 98 -2.92 17.61 17.25
C ASN A 98 -2.11 18.44 16.24
N GLY A 99 -1.71 17.87 15.10
CA GLY A 99 -0.88 18.55 14.11
C GLY A 99 -1.69 19.22 12.99
N PRO A 100 -1.17 20.30 12.39
CA PRO A 100 -1.86 21.01 11.31
C PRO A 100 -1.86 20.19 10.01
N PHE A 101 -3.02 19.75 9.54
CA PHE A 101 -3.16 19.07 8.25
C PHE A 101 -3.30 20.08 7.09
N PRO A 102 -2.65 19.88 5.91
CA PRO A 102 -1.81 18.74 5.52
C PRO A 102 -0.31 18.92 5.82
N ALA A 103 0.08 19.98 6.53
CA ALA A 103 1.49 20.27 6.81
C ALA A 103 2.18 19.18 7.65
N VAL A 104 1.45 18.58 8.58
CA VAL A 104 1.83 17.42 9.39
C VAL A 104 0.78 16.33 9.21
N THR A 105 1.22 15.09 9.03
CA THR A 105 0.35 13.95 8.76
C THR A 105 0.75 12.77 9.64
N CYS A 106 -0.03 11.68 9.64
CA CYS A 106 0.36 10.46 10.34
C CYS A 106 1.67 9.85 9.83
N ASP A 107 2.16 10.27 8.66
CA ASP A 107 3.49 9.88 8.16
C ASP A 107 4.61 10.49 9.00
N ASP A 108 4.32 11.60 9.68
CA ASP A 108 5.23 12.28 10.59
C ASP A 108 5.31 11.66 11.98
N CYS A 109 4.64 10.52 12.19
CA CYS A 109 4.68 9.81 13.46
C CYS A 109 6.12 9.54 13.93
N ASP A 110 6.41 9.89 15.18
CA ASP A 110 7.70 9.70 15.84
C ASP A 110 7.56 8.92 17.16
N TRP A 111 6.47 8.15 17.26
CA TRP A 111 6.11 7.38 18.45
C TRP A 111 7.28 6.53 18.94
N ARG A 112 7.60 6.65 20.23
CA ARG A 112 8.49 5.73 20.95
C ARG A 112 7.87 5.37 22.29
N GLU A 113 8.05 4.11 22.71
CA GLU A 113 7.61 3.66 24.03
C GLU A 113 8.25 4.49 25.14
N GLY A 114 7.47 4.83 26.17
CA GLY A 114 7.85 5.74 27.25
C GLY A 114 7.98 7.23 26.85
N ARG A 115 7.84 7.58 25.57
CA ARG A 115 8.02 8.96 25.06
C ARG A 115 6.82 9.50 24.28
N GLY A 116 5.99 8.61 23.71
CA GLY A 116 4.83 8.97 22.89
C GLY A 116 5.20 9.56 21.52
N CYS A 117 4.17 10.04 20.82
CA CYS A 117 4.26 10.75 19.55
C CYS A 117 4.09 12.25 19.80
N SER A 118 4.86 13.08 19.10
CA SER A 118 4.73 14.54 19.13
C SER A 118 3.42 15.05 18.54
N TRP A 119 2.68 14.21 17.79
CA TRP A 119 1.51 14.64 17.00
C TRP A 119 0.21 13.92 17.34
N CYS A 120 0.26 12.80 18.06
CA CYS A 120 -0.90 12.02 18.45
C CYS A 120 -0.90 11.80 19.95
N GLU A 121 -2.07 11.91 20.57
CA GLU A 121 -2.26 11.75 22.02
C GLU A 121 -1.86 10.35 22.50
N SER A 122 -2.18 9.33 21.71
CA SER A 122 -1.83 7.95 21.96
C SER A 122 -1.51 7.21 20.66
N ARG A 123 -0.93 6.02 20.78
CA ARG A 123 -0.64 5.15 19.65
C ARG A 123 -1.93 4.57 19.08
N GLU A 124 -2.85 4.19 19.95
CA GLU A 124 -4.13 3.56 19.62
C GLU A 124 -5.10 4.58 19.02
N GLY A 125 -5.07 5.83 19.50
CA GLY A 125 -5.88 6.94 18.98
C GLY A 125 -5.34 7.60 17.71
N CYS A 126 -4.22 7.14 17.16
CA CYS A 126 -3.67 7.68 15.91
C CYS A 126 -4.66 7.44 14.74
N PRO A 127 -5.14 8.49 14.03
CA PRO A 127 -6.19 8.35 13.02
C PRO A 127 -5.89 7.30 11.94
N TYR A 128 -4.65 7.27 11.44
CA TYR A 128 -4.23 6.23 10.48
C TYR A 128 -4.30 4.81 11.08
N ARG A 129 -3.93 4.63 12.35
CA ARG A 129 -3.96 3.30 12.99
C ARG A 129 -5.38 2.82 13.22
N VAL A 130 -6.27 3.72 13.64
CA VAL A 130 -7.70 3.45 13.74
C VAL A 130 -8.27 3.02 12.38
N GLN A 131 -7.95 3.76 11.30
CA GLN A 131 -8.41 3.38 9.96
C GLN A 131 -7.80 2.05 9.49
N LYS A 132 -6.51 1.81 9.77
CA LYS A 132 -5.85 0.53 9.43
C LYS A 132 -6.55 -0.63 10.13
N GLN A 133 -6.87 -0.50 11.41
CA GLN A 133 -7.58 -1.55 12.15
C GLN A 133 -8.95 -1.83 11.53
N LYS A 134 -9.74 -0.78 11.24
CA LYS A 134 -11.03 -0.92 10.54
C LYS A 134 -10.88 -1.66 9.22
N ALA A 135 -9.86 -1.34 8.42
CA ALA A 135 -9.64 -1.98 7.13
C ALA A 135 -9.22 -3.45 7.26
N VAL A 136 -8.37 -3.79 8.23
CA VAL A 136 -7.98 -5.18 8.50
C VAL A 136 -9.20 -6.01 8.94
N GLU A 137 -10.05 -5.46 9.80
CA GLU A 137 -11.25 -6.13 10.30
C GLU A 137 -12.40 -6.15 9.28
N ALA A 138 -12.34 -5.31 8.25
CA ALA A 138 -13.40 -5.19 7.26
C ALA A 138 -13.54 -6.47 6.42
N PRO A 139 -14.79 -6.90 6.12
CA PRO A 139 -15.06 -7.93 5.12
C PRO A 139 -14.45 -7.60 3.75
N PHE A 140 -14.35 -6.31 3.41
CA PHE A 140 -13.79 -5.85 2.16
C PHE A 140 -12.96 -4.58 2.36
N ALA A 141 -11.64 -4.69 2.16
CA ALA A 141 -10.70 -3.57 2.24
C ALA A 141 -10.27 -3.13 0.84
N VAL A 142 -10.04 -1.83 0.67
CA VAL A 142 -9.60 -1.24 -0.61
C VAL A 142 -8.31 -0.46 -0.43
N LEU A 143 -7.25 -0.94 -1.09
CA LEU A 143 -5.90 -0.41 -1.04
C LEU A 143 -5.45 -0.02 -2.46
N ASN A 144 -4.35 0.72 -2.55
CA ASN A 144 -3.58 0.76 -3.80
C ASN A 144 -2.44 -0.27 -3.75
N THR A 145 -2.02 -0.77 -4.91
CA THR A 145 -1.03 -1.85 -4.99
C THR A 145 0.30 -1.47 -4.34
N ALA A 146 0.79 -0.24 -4.53
CA ALA A 146 2.04 0.21 -3.91
C ALA A 146 2.00 0.16 -2.37
N TYR A 147 0.88 0.57 -1.77
CA TYR A 147 0.67 0.49 -0.34
C TYR A 147 0.54 -0.96 0.13
N PHE A 148 -0.20 -1.82 -0.60
CA PHE A 148 -0.29 -3.24 -0.29
C PHE A 148 1.08 -3.92 -0.28
N LEU A 149 1.90 -3.69 -1.31
CA LEU A 149 3.26 -4.24 -1.39
C LEU A 149 4.14 -3.77 -0.22
N ALA A 150 4.08 -2.49 0.15
CA ALA A 150 4.80 -1.98 1.31
C ALA A 150 4.32 -2.62 2.63
N GLU A 151 3.01 -2.89 2.75
CA GLU A 151 2.40 -3.49 3.93
C GLU A 151 2.77 -4.97 4.07
N ALA A 152 2.67 -5.73 2.99
CA ALA A 152 2.99 -7.16 2.92
C ALA A 152 4.45 -7.45 3.26
N ASN A 153 5.37 -6.55 2.90
CA ASN A 153 6.80 -6.68 3.20
C ASN A 153 7.19 -6.17 4.61
N THR A 154 6.24 -5.67 5.40
CA THR A 154 6.53 -5.10 6.73
C THR A 154 5.62 -5.64 7.85
N ALA A 155 4.37 -5.19 7.88
CA ALA A 155 3.45 -5.47 8.98
C ALA A 155 2.50 -6.66 8.69
N GLY A 156 2.27 -7.00 7.40
CA GLY A 156 1.55 -8.19 6.97
C GLY A 156 0.06 -8.27 7.34
N GLY A 157 -0.55 -7.15 7.75
CA GLY A 157 -1.96 -7.09 8.18
C GLY A 157 -2.98 -7.40 7.07
N PHE A 158 -2.56 -7.44 5.81
CA PHE A 158 -3.41 -7.86 4.68
C PHE A 158 -2.90 -9.12 3.96
N SER A 159 -1.93 -9.82 4.54
CA SER A 159 -1.23 -10.96 3.91
C SER A 159 -1.65 -12.33 4.45
N ASP A 160 -2.80 -12.40 5.13
CA ASP A 160 -3.39 -13.66 5.60
C ASP A 160 -3.79 -14.55 4.42
N GLU A 161 -3.47 -15.86 4.50
CA GLU A 161 -3.81 -16.84 3.48
C GLU A 161 -5.34 -17.05 3.36
N GLU A 162 -6.10 -16.76 4.41
CA GLU A 162 -7.57 -16.83 4.43
C GLU A 162 -8.24 -15.57 3.84
N ARG A 163 -7.45 -14.58 3.42
CA ARG A 163 -7.93 -13.34 2.82
C ARG A 163 -7.74 -13.33 1.32
N LEU A 164 -8.83 -13.17 0.57
CA LEU A 164 -8.79 -13.06 -0.88
C LEU A 164 -8.08 -11.76 -1.30
N LEU A 165 -6.99 -11.87 -2.06
CA LEU A 165 -6.35 -10.73 -2.71
C LEU A 165 -6.88 -10.56 -4.14
N VAL A 166 -7.49 -9.42 -4.43
CA VAL A 166 -7.90 -9.04 -5.78
C VAL A 166 -6.98 -7.95 -6.31
N LEU A 167 -6.26 -8.25 -7.38
CA LEU A 167 -5.35 -7.32 -8.07
C LEU A 167 -6.03 -6.83 -9.35
N ASP A 168 -6.43 -5.56 -9.39
CA ASP A 168 -6.97 -4.95 -10.60
C ASP A 168 -5.88 -4.38 -11.49
N GLU A 169 -6.12 -4.32 -12.80
CA GLU A 169 -5.12 -3.94 -13.82
C GLU A 169 -3.79 -4.70 -13.64
N ALA A 170 -3.90 -6.03 -13.56
CA ALA A 170 -2.78 -6.94 -13.31
C ALA A 170 -1.70 -6.92 -14.41
N ASP A 171 -2.00 -6.35 -15.57
CA ASP A 171 -1.02 -6.04 -16.62
C ASP A 171 0.04 -5.02 -16.16
N ALA A 172 -0.29 -4.14 -15.20
CA ALA A 172 0.68 -3.22 -14.60
C ALA A 172 1.47 -3.84 -13.43
N LEU A 173 1.14 -5.05 -12.99
CA LEU A 173 1.69 -5.64 -11.76
C LEU A 173 3.20 -5.85 -11.82
N GLU A 174 3.73 -6.27 -12.97
CA GLU A 174 5.18 -6.48 -13.15
C GLU A 174 5.95 -5.19 -12.88
N ALA A 175 5.55 -4.08 -13.50
CA ALA A 175 6.17 -2.79 -13.30
C ALA A 175 6.05 -2.32 -11.84
N GLN A 176 4.92 -2.60 -11.17
CA GLN A 176 4.72 -2.27 -9.76
C GLN A 176 5.62 -3.08 -8.82
N LEU A 177 5.83 -4.36 -9.12
CA LEU A 177 6.74 -5.22 -8.36
C LEU A 177 8.20 -4.77 -8.52
N LEU A 178 8.61 -4.42 -9.74
CA LEU A 178 9.95 -3.88 -10.01
C LEU A 178 10.17 -2.53 -9.32
N ASP A 179 9.20 -1.62 -9.38
CA ASP A 179 9.29 -0.31 -8.71
C ASP A 179 9.36 -0.47 -7.17
N ALA A 180 8.63 -1.43 -6.60
CA ALA A 180 8.62 -1.68 -5.15
C ALA A 180 9.99 -2.10 -4.59
N VAL A 181 10.86 -2.69 -5.40
CA VAL A 181 12.23 -3.07 -5.01
C VAL A 181 13.30 -2.11 -5.54
N CYS A 182 12.90 -1.11 -6.32
CA CYS A 182 13.82 -0.17 -6.96
C CYS A 182 14.32 0.90 -5.97
N VAL A 183 15.63 1.08 -5.93
CA VAL A 183 16.28 2.16 -5.18
C VAL A 183 16.73 3.25 -6.15
N ARG A 184 16.24 4.48 -5.94
CA ARG A 184 16.53 5.62 -6.83
C ARG A 184 17.56 6.55 -6.20
N LEU A 185 18.75 6.58 -6.77
CA LEU A 185 19.80 7.54 -6.45
C LEU A 185 19.79 8.68 -7.48
N THR A 186 19.69 9.92 -6.99
CA THR A 186 19.76 11.11 -7.83
C THR A 186 21.16 11.69 -7.81
N GLU A 187 21.50 12.52 -8.79
CA GLU A 187 22.76 13.27 -8.82
C GLU A 187 22.96 14.10 -7.53
N GLN A 188 21.88 14.66 -6.97
CA GLN A 188 21.92 15.38 -5.69
C GLN A 188 22.31 14.46 -4.52
N HIS A 189 21.88 13.20 -4.53
CA HIS A 189 22.30 12.22 -3.52
C HIS A 189 23.80 11.94 -3.64
N LEU A 190 24.29 11.70 -4.86
CA LEU A 190 25.70 11.42 -5.13
C LEU A 190 26.60 12.58 -4.70
N GLN A 191 26.23 13.81 -5.07
CA GLN A 191 26.97 15.02 -4.68
C GLN A 191 26.99 15.23 -3.17
N ARG A 192 25.86 15.00 -2.48
CA ARG A 192 25.80 15.12 -1.02
C ARG A 192 26.69 14.09 -0.33
N LEU A 193 26.69 12.85 -0.83
CA LEU A 193 27.51 11.77 -0.30
C LEU A 193 28.98 11.85 -0.76
N ARG A 194 29.29 12.72 -1.71
CA ARG A 194 30.60 12.81 -2.38
C ARG A 194 31.01 11.48 -3.02
N LEU A 195 30.04 10.79 -3.61
CA LEU A 195 30.26 9.55 -4.35
C LEU A 195 30.28 9.84 -5.84
N ALA A 196 31.20 9.20 -6.57
CA ALA A 196 31.08 9.10 -8.01
C ALA A 196 29.93 8.12 -8.35
N GLY A 197 29.20 8.38 -9.43
CA GLY A 197 28.25 7.41 -9.97
C GLY A 197 28.95 6.12 -10.41
N PRO A 198 28.21 5.00 -10.51
CA PRO A 198 28.77 3.77 -11.04
C PRO A 198 29.15 3.97 -12.52
N ARG A 199 30.10 3.17 -13.01
CA ARG A 199 30.41 3.18 -14.43
C ARG A 199 29.24 2.56 -15.19
N LEU A 200 28.65 3.34 -16.07
CA LEU A 200 27.69 2.86 -17.05
C LEU A 200 28.43 2.38 -18.30
N THR A 201 27.96 1.29 -18.89
CA THR A 201 28.50 0.69 -20.11
C THR A 201 27.40 0.59 -21.17
N ASP A 202 27.79 0.30 -22.40
CA ASP A 202 26.83 0.09 -23.48
C ASP A 202 26.08 -1.26 -23.36
N GLN A 203 26.48 -2.12 -22.40
CA GLN A 203 25.90 -3.43 -22.11
C GLN A 203 25.50 -3.52 -20.63
N PRO A 204 24.30 -3.05 -20.24
CA PRO A 204 23.85 -3.03 -18.84
C PRO A 204 23.87 -4.40 -18.15
N GLU A 205 23.72 -5.49 -18.91
CA GLU A 205 23.81 -6.86 -18.41
C GLU A 205 25.20 -7.25 -17.88
N ASP A 206 26.26 -6.57 -18.33
CA ASP A 206 27.63 -6.79 -17.90
C ASP A 206 28.03 -5.89 -16.72
N GLU A 207 27.12 -5.04 -16.26
CA GLU A 207 27.33 -4.13 -15.14
C GLU A 207 27.20 -4.85 -13.79
N ASP A 208 28.31 -4.98 -13.06
CA ASP A 208 28.30 -5.39 -11.65
C ASP A 208 28.52 -4.18 -10.75
N TRP A 209 27.44 -3.70 -10.14
CA TRP A 209 27.47 -2.60 -9.17
C TRP A 209 27.56 -3.07 -7.73
N THR A 210 27.73 -4.36 -7.44
CA THR A 210 27.64 -4.91 -6.07
C THR A 210 28.59 -4.20 -5.10
N SER A 211 29.86 -4.01 -5.50
CA SER A 211 30.87 -3.32 -4.68
C SER A 211 30.55 -1.83 -4.50
N TRP A 212 30.14 -1.16 -5.58
CA TRP A 212 29.76 0.25 -5.54
C TRP A 212 28.51 0.47 -4.66
N ALA A 213 27.49 -0.37 -4.82
CA ALA A 213 26.25 -0.33 -4.05
C ALA A 213 26.52 -0.57 -2.56
N GLY A 214 27.45 -1.48 -2.22
CA GLY A 214 27.88 -1.69 -0.83
C GLY A 214 28.50 -0.43 -0.21
N GLN A 215 29.37 0.26 -0.95
CA GLN A 215 29.98 1.53 -0.51
C GLN A 215 28.95 2.65 -0.39
N ALA A 216 28.07 2.77 -1.39
CA ALA A 216 27.00 3.75 -1.40
C ALA A 216 26.05 3.54 -0.21
N ALA A 217 25.62 2.31 0.04
CA ALA A 217 24.76 1.98 1.18
C ALA A 217 25.42 2.33 2.52
N ALA A 218 26.73 2.08 2.68
CA ALA A 218 27.45 2.46 3.89
C ALA A 218 27.44 3.99 4.11
N ALA A 219 27.66 4.77 3.04
CA ALA A 219 27.63 6.23 3.09
C ALA A 219 26.22 6.76 3.39
N VAL A 220 25.19 6.22 2.72
CA VAL A 220 23.78 6.57 2.95
C VAL A 220 23.39 6.29 4.41
N ARG A 221 23.79 5.15 4.99
CA ARG A 221 23.50 4.81 6.39
C ARG A 221 24.16 5.78 7.37
N LEU A 222 25.38 6.23 7.09
CA LEU A 222 26.07 7.21 7.93
C LEU A 222 25.34 8.56 7.91
N GLU A 223 25.00 9.02 6.71
CA GLU A 223 24.24 10.25 6.48
C GLU A 223 22.86 10.20 7.14
N ALA A 224 22.12 9.10 6.99
CA ALA A 224 20.83 8.89 7.63
C ALA A 224 20.94 8.98 9.16
N LYS A 225 21.93 8.33 9.77
CA LYS A 225 22.18 8.40 11.22
C LYS A 225 22.51 9.81 11.69
N GLN A 226 23.29 10.56 10.91
CA GLN A 226 23.59 11.96 11.23
C GLN A 226 22.32 12.82 11.20
N LEU A 227 21.53 12.73 10.14
CA LEU A 227 20.28 13.47 10.00
C LEU A 227 19.25 13.09 11.07
N GLU A 228 19.18 11.82 11.48
CA GLU A 228 18.33 11.37 12.59
C GLU A 228 18.72 12.01 13.92
N ARG A 229 20.04 12.16 14.20
CA ARG A 229 20.54 12.84 15.40
C ARG A 229 20.22 14.33 15.38
N GLU A 230 20.45 14.99 14.23
CA GLU A 230 20.12 16.40 14.02
C GLU A 230 18.62 16.65 14.20
N ALA A 231 17.76 15.81 13.62
CA ALA A 231 16.32 15.89 13.82
C ALA A 231 15.94 15.67 15.30
N GLY A 232 16.57 14.69 15.97
CA GLY A 232 16.34 14.43 17.40
C GLY A 232 16.65 15.63 18.30
N ALA A 233 17.70 16.40 17.99
CA ALA A 233 18.06 17.62 18.72
C ALA A 233 17.00 18.73 18.59
N LEU A 234 16.24 18.74 17.48
CA LEU A 234 15.18 19.70 17.24
C LEU A 234 13.84 19.32 17.87
N ARG A 235 13.68 18.09 18.38
CA ARG A 235 12.38 17.60 18.88
C ARG A 235 11.81 18.47 20.00
N GLY A 236 12.65 18.97 20.91
CA GLY A 236 12.20 19.83 22.01
C GLY A 236 11.63 21.17 21.54
N ALA A 237 12.14 21.71 20.43
CA ALA A 237 11.59 22.91 19.79
C ALA A 237 10.31 22.61 19.00
N GLY A 238 10.11 21.35 18.59
CA GLY A 238 8.92 20.89 17.88
C GLY A 238 8.66 21.63 16.55
N GLY A 239 7.41 21.58 16.10
CA GLY A 239 6.92 22.37 14.95
C GLY A 239 7.52 21.98 13.59
N GLU A 240 7.39 22.88 12.62
CA GLU A 240 7.74 22.64 11.20
C GLU A 240 9.22 22.26 11.01
N ARG A 241 10.12 22.90 11.77
CA ARG A 241 11.57 22.64 11.68
C ARG A 241 11.90 21.19 12.04
N TYR A 242 11.32 20.68 13.13
CA TYR A 242 11.48 19.29 13.53
C TYR A 242 10.89 18.34 12.48
N THR A 243 9.64 18.58 12.03
CA THR A 243 8.98 17.75 11.01
C THR A 243 9.79 17.66 9.73
N ARG A 244 10.30 18.79 9.23
CA ARG A 244 11.10 18.84 8.00
C ARG A 244 12.42 18.07 8.16
N ALA A 245 13.11 18.24 9.28
CA ALA A 245 14.33 17.50 9.57
C ALA A 245 14.06 15.97 9.66
N GLN A 246 12.95 15.59 10.29
CA GLN A 246 12.56 14.19 10.43
C GLN A 246 12.19 13.54 9.09
N ARG A 247 11.45 14.24 8.22
CA ARG A 247 11.14 13.77 6.85
C ARG A 247 12.41 13.55 6.05
N ARG A 248 13.34 14.50 6.12
CA ARG A 248 14.64 14.37 5.47
C ARG A 248 15.37 13.13 5.97
N ALA A 249 15.50 12.95 7.29
CA ALA A 249 16.14 11.78 7.88
C ALA A 249 15.48 10.46 7.43
N ARG A 250 14.14 10.40 7.41
CA ARG A 250 13.38 9.23 6.92
C ARG A 250 13.64 8.92 5.46
N GLY A 251 13.68 9.93 4.58
CA GLY A 251 14.00 9.74 3.17
C GLY A 251 15.39 9.13 2.97
N TRP A 252 16.38 9.61 3.72
CA TRP A 252 17.74 9.04 3.71
C TRP A 252 17.80 7.63 4.28
N ARG A 253 17.00 7.33 5.31
CA ARG A 253 16.89 5.98 5.86
C ARG A 253 16.23 4.99 4.90
N ALA A 254 15.21 5.42 4.14
CA ALA A 254 14.55 4.58 3.14
C ALA A 254 15.47 4.21 1.96
N LEU A 255 16.49 5.04 1.71
CA LEU A 255 17.52 4.81 0.70
C LEU A 255 18.63 3.84 1.17
N ALA A 256 18.71 3.55 2.48
CA ALA A 256 19.84 2.93 3.17
C ALA A 256 19.69 1.41 3.39
#